data_AF-A0A3A8HIL5-F1
#
_entry.id   AF-A0A3A8HIL5-F1
#
_cell.length_a   1.000
_cell.length_b   1.000
_cell.length_c   1.000
_cell.angle_alpha   90.00
_cell.angle_beta   90.00
_cell.angle_gamma   90.00
#
_symmetry.space_group_name_H-M   'P 1'
#
loop_
_entity.id
_entity.type
_entity.pdbx_description
1 polymer ?
#
loop_
_entity_poly.entity_id
_entity_poly.type
_entity_poly.pdbx_seq_one_letter_code
_entity_poly.pdbx_strand_id
1 'polypeptide(L)'
;MQTPRALLFSSTVLLAASLGCTGSGVALRPDGSPRPQECPEESKKAIRYMGLRVGDSVLVDLDANQTESRRITLYDGPIESVMREEFGPLGATSRLYGQVWTSGPQVVIRYYEAQAPHGEKVPICAVARLGHDQMRKLPESKPGTALLDGSVAAAFIVDAFR
;
A
#
# COMPACT_ATOMS: atom_id res chain seq x y z
N MET A 1 67.36 21.72 -24.29
CA MET A 1 65.89 21.77 -24.42
C MET A 1 65.35 20.35 -24.30
N GLN A 2 64.88 19.96 -23.12
CA GLN A 2 64.16 18.72 -22.86
C GLN A 2 63.06 19.04 -21.84
N THR A 3 61.82 18.86 -22.26
CA THR A 3 60.59 19.14 -21.52
C THR A 3 60.16 17.93 -20.70
N PRO A 4 59.85 18.07 -19.40
CA PRO A 4 59.16 17.00 -18.68
C PRO A 4 57.65 17.08 -18.92
N ARG A 5 57.08 15.96 -19.37
CA ARG A 5 55.63 15.70 -19.52
C ARG A 5 54.97 15.68 -18.13
N ALA A 6 54.10 16.65 -17.86
CA ALA A 6 53.21 16.62 -16.71
C ALA A 6 51.99 15.73 -17.03
N LEU A 7 51.84 14.62 -16.31
CA LEU A 7 50.65 13.76 -16.32
C LEU A 7 49.57 14.41 -15.46
N LEU A 8 48.55 14.98 -16.11
CA LEU A 8 47.34 15.50 -15.46
C LEU A 8 46.35 14.34 -15.25
N PHE A 9 46.30 13.80 -14.04
CA PHE A 9 45.24 12.89 -13.60
C PHE A 9 43.94 13.67 -13.41
N SER A 10 42.99 13.45 -14.30
CA SER A 10 41.62 13.96 -14.22
C SER A 10 40.85 13.19 -13.15
N SER A 11 40.43 13.87 -12.08
CA SER A 11 39.49 13.33 -11.08
C SER A 11 38.15 14.02 -11.24
N THR A 12 37.19 13.34 -11.87
CA THR A 12 35.78 13.74 -11.87
C THR A 12 35.03 12.89 -10.86
N VAL A 13 34.77 13.46 -9.68
CA VAL A 13 33.87 12.87 -8.68
C VAL A 13 32.48 13.46 -8.92
N LEU A 14 31.60 12.72 -9.60
CA LEU A 14 30.16 12.97 -9.60
C LEU A 14 29.53 12.17 -8.45
N LEU A 15 29.24 12.83 -7.32
CA LEU A 15 28.25 12.35 -6.36
C LEU A 15 26.92 13.08 -6.60
N ALA A 16 26.05 12.49 -7.40
CA ALA A 16 24.63 12.82 -7.39
C ALA A 16 23.94 11.90 -6.37
N ALA A 17 23.90 12.31 -5.11
CA ALA A 17 23.06 11.67 -4.11
C ALA A 17 21.60 12.05 -4.40
N SER A 18 20.82 11.07 -4.85
CA SER A 18 19.38 11.17 -5.12
C SER A 18 18.61 11.46 -3.83
N LEU A 19 18.04 12.65 -3.73
CA LEU A 19 17.11 13.03 -2.66
C LEU A 19 15.74 12.41 -2.91
N GLY A 20 15.41 11.42 -2.09
CA GLY A 20 14.13 11.31 -1.38
C GLY A 20 12.85 11.27 -2.19
N CYS A 21 12.51 10.11 -2.77
CA CYS A 21 11.11 9.71 -2.78
C CYS A 21 10.83 9.06 -1.42
N THR A 22 9.92 9.63 -0.64
CA THR A 22 9.31 9.00 0.54
C THR A 22 8.46 7.81 0.08
N GLY A 23 9.09 6.81 -0.50
CA GLY A 23 8.45 5.52 -0.77
C GLY A 23 8.26 4.80 0.56
N SER A 24 7.21 4.00 0.66
CA SER A 24 6.77 3.23 1.83
C SER A 24 7.79 2.23 2.42
N GLY A 25 9.09 2.37 2.13
CA GLY A 25 10.13 1.39 2.44
C GLY A 25 10.00 0.08 1.68
N VAL A 26 8.94 -0.09 0.89
CA VAL A 26 8.65 -1.30 0.12
C VAL A 26 9.38 -1.25 -1.21
N ALA A 27 10.18 -2.29 -1.49
CA ALA A 27 10.81 -2.44 -2.79
C ALA A 27 9.77 -2.61 -3.89
N LEU A 28 9.91 -1.90 -5.01
CA LEU A 28 9.00 -1.98 -6.15
C LEU A 28 9.55 -2.88 -7.26
N ARG A 29 8.64 -3.44 -8.06
CA ARG A 29 8.94 -4.06 -9.35
C ARG A 29 9.11 -2.96 -10.42
N PRO A 30 9.67 -3.28 -11.61
CA PRO A 30 9.79 -2.31 -12.70
C PRO A 30 8.45 -1.71 -13.17
N ASP A 31 7.34 -2.42 -12.96
CA ASP A 31 5.98 -1.94 -13.26
C ASP A 31 5.38 -1.05 -12.16
N GLY A 32 6.16 -0.72 -11.12
CA GLY A 32 5.75 0.10 -9.99
C GLY A 32 4.89 -0.62 -8.94
N SER A 33 4.56 -1.90 -9.14
CA SER A 33 3.87 -2.70 -8.13
C SER A 33 4.80 -3.07 -6.95
N PRO A 34 4.28 -3.21 -5.72
CA PRO A 34 5.10 -3.55 -4.58
C PRO A 34 5.54 -5.02 -4.62
N ARG A 35 6.83 -5.29 -4.36
CA ARG A 35 7.38 -6.65 -4.28
C ARG A 35 6.79 -7.45 -3.12
N PRO A 36 6.93 -8.78 -3.13
CA PRO A 36 6.53 -9.61 -2.01
C PRO A 36 7.25 -9.18 -0.73
N GLN A 37 6.56 -9.28 0.40
CA GLN A 37 7.07 -8.93 1.71
C GLN A 37 6.41 -9.84 2.75
N GLU A 38 7.21 -10.46 3.61
CA GLU A 38 6.70 -11.26 4.72
C GLU A 38 5.96 -10.37 5.72
N CYS A 39 4.84 -10.87 6.26
CA CYS A 39 4.16 -10.17 7.33
C CYS A 39 5.04 -10.17 8.60
N PRO A 40 5.27 -9.02 9.25
CA PRO A 40 6.06 -8.98 10.48
C PRO A 40 5.49 -9.92 11.57
N GLU A 41 6.37 -10.53 12.37
CA GLU A 41 5.94 -11.45 13.43
C GLU A 41 5.05 -10.77 14.48
N GLU A 42 5.23 -9.47 14.70
CA GLU A 42 4.36 -8.66 15.55
C GLU A 42 2.93 -8.58 15.00
N SER A 43 2.78 -8.25 13.70
CA SER A 43 1.49 -8.25 13.02
C SER A 43 0.82 -9.63 13.08
N LYS A 44 1.58 -10.71 12.84
CA LYS A 44 1.05 -12.08 12.94
C LYS A 44 0.57 -12.41 14.36
N LYS A 45 1.28 -11.96 15.40
CA LYS A 45 0.87 -12.13 16.80
C LYS A 45 -0.41 -11.35 17.10
N ALA A 46 -0.46 -10.08 16.69
CA ALA A 46 -1.64 -9.22 16.89
C ALA A 46 -2.89 -9.80 16.21
N ILE A 47 -2.77 -10.21 14.94
CA ILE A 47 -3.84 -10.90 14.20
C ILE A 47 -4.36 -12.12 14.98
N ARG A 48 -3.47 -12.99 15.46
CA ARG A 48 -3.85 -14.17 16.26
C ARG A 48 -4.54 -13.79 17.58
N TYR A 49 -4.04 -12.78 18.30
CA TYR A 49 -4.65 -12.35 19.57
C TYR A 49 -6.02 -11.70 19.36
N MET A 50 -6.25 -11.09 18.21
CA MET A 50 -7.58 -10.62 17.80
C MET A 50 -8.50 -11.75 17.33
N GLY A 51 -8.02 -13.00 17.28
CA GLY A 51 -8.79 -14.16 16.80
C GLY A 51 -9.00 -14.21 15.29
N LEU A 52 -8.33 -13.34 14.53
CA LEU A 52 -8.40 -13.29 13.08
C LEU A 52 -7.44 -14.31 12.45
N ARG A 53 -7.77 -14.79 11.25
CA ARG A 53 -7.05 -15.82 10.51
C ARG A 53 -6.73 -15.37 9.09
N VAL A 54 -5.69 -15.97 8.51
CA VAL A 54 -5.37 -15.78 7.10
C VAL A 54 -6.56 -16.20 6.24
N GLY A 55 -6.96 -15.32 5.32
CA GLY A 55 -8.13 -15.52 4.48
C GLY A 55 -9.43 -14.94 5.05
N ASP A 56 -9.48 -14.59 6.34
CA ASP A 56 -10.60 -13.81 6.88
C ASP A 56 -10.65 -12.45 6.18
N SER A 57 -11.86 -11.96 5.92
CA SER A 57 -12.05 -10.71 5.19
C SER A 57 -13.20 -9.89 5.72
N VAL A 58 -13.13 -8.59 5.49
CA VAL A 58 -14.16 -7.61 5.82
C VAL A 58 -14.37 -6.63 4.67
N LEU A 59 -15.61 -6.22 4.40
CA LEU A 59 -15.88 -5.14 3.46
C LEU A 59 -15.43 -3.78 4.01
N VAL A 60 -14.76 -3.01 3.16
CA VAL A 60 -14.25 -1.67 3.48
C VAL A 60 -14.62 -0.68 2.39
N ASP A 61 -14.90 0.56 2.77
CA ASP A 61 -14.72 1.70 1.88
C ASP A 61 -13.23 1.98 1.75
N LEU A 62 -12.74 1.95 0.51
CA LEU A 62 -11.35 2.06 0.15
C LEU A 62 -10.72 3.38 0.63
N ASP A 63 -11.41 4.50 0.47
CA ASP A 63 -10.95 5.81 0.95
C ASP A 63 -12.01 6.41 1.86
N ALA A 64 -11.62 6.70 3.10
CA ALA A 64 -12.44 7.36 4.10
C ALA A 64 -13.08 8.67 3.63
N ASN A 65 -12.46 9.37 2.68
CA ASN A 65 -12.95 10.64 2.14
C ASN A 65 -13.89 10.47 0.94
N GLN A 66 -14.06 9.24 0.43
CA GLN A 66 -14.86 8.92 -0.75
C GLN A 66 -15.83 7.75 -0.48
N THR A 67 -16.31 7.65 0.76
CA THR A 67 -17.25 6.61 1.19
C THR A 67 -18.54 6.63 0.36
N GLU A 68 -19.08 5.43 0.09
CA GLU A 68 -20.33 5.23 -0.68
C GLU A 68 -20.38 5.85 -2.09
N SER A 69 -19.23 6.26 -2.62
CA SER A 69 -19.15 6.86 -3.93
C SER A 69 -19.25 5.79 -5.02
N ARG A 70 -20.08 6.05 -6.04
CA ARG A 70 -20.21 5.15 -7.21
C ARG A 70 -18.92 5.02 -8.01
N ARG A 71 -18.03 5.99 -7.88
CA ARG A 71 -16.73 6.07 -8.54
C ARG A 71 -15.77 6.82 -7.64
N ILE A 72 -14.55 6.31 -7.51
CA ILE A 72 -13.51 6.92 -6.67
C ILE A 72 -12.22 7.10 -7.46
N THR A 73 -11.40 8.06 -7.03
CA THR A 73 -10.02 8.23 -7.50
C THR A 73 -9.07 7.92 -6.36
N LEU A 74 -8.28 6.87 -6.51
CA LEU A 74 -7.18 6.56 -5.60
C LEU A 74 -5.90 7.21 -6.09
N TYR A 75 -5.03 7.58 -5.14
CA TYR A 75 -3.74 8.20 -5.40
C TYR A 75 -2.61 7.29 -4.89
N ASP A 76 -1.47 7.27 -5.57
CA ASP A 76 -0.26 6.66 -5.02
C ASP A 76 0.09 7.33 -3.70
N GLY A 77 0.17 6.56 -2.62
CA GLY A 77 0.40 7.15 -1.30
C GLY A 77 -0.25 6.39 -0.15
N PRO A 78 -0.16 6.98 1.06
CA PRO A 78 -0.88 6.48 2.22
C PRO A 78 -2.39 6.55 1.99
N ILE A 79 -3.12 5.60 2.57
CA ILE A 79 -4.57 5.56 2.53
C ILE A 79 -5.15 5.19 3.89
N GLU A 80 -6.35 5.72 4.14
CA GLU A 80 -7.20 5.33 5.26
C GLU A 80 -8.51 4.78 4.69
N SER A 81 -8.81 3.51 5.00
CA SER A 81 -10.06 2.84 4.64
C SER A 81 -10.95 2.69 5.86
N VAL A 82 -12.25 2.52 5.65
CA VAL A 82 -13.24 2.38 6.73
C VAL A 82 -13.96 1.05 6.61
N MET A 83 -13.99 0.26 7.67
CA MET A 83 -14.71 -1.00 7.71
C MET A 83 -16.22 -0.76 7.75
N ARG A 84 -16.95 -1.49 6.91
CA ARG A 84 -18.43 -1.39 6.79
C ARG A 84 -19.17 -2.28 7.77
N GLU A 85 -18.51 -3.32 8.26
CA GLU A 85 -19.12 -4.35 9.09
C GLU A 85 -18.15 -4.75 10.22
N GLU A 86 -18.66 -5.53 11.17
CA GLU A 86 -17.86 -6.03 12.28
C GLU A 86 -16.83 -7.05 11.81
N PHE A 87 -15.65 -7.01 12.41
CA PHE A 87 -14.57 -7.96 12.11
C PHE A 87 -13.78 -8.27 13.38
N GLY A 88 -14.26 -9.27 14.11
CA GLY A 88 -13.74 -9.61 15.43
C GLY A 88 -13.73 -8.39 16.36
N PRO A 89 -12.64 -8.14 17.12
CA PRO A 89 -12.59 -7.10 18.14
C PRO A 89 -12.39 -5.68 17.57
N LEU A 90 -12.14 -5.53 16.27
CA LEU A 90 -12.01 -4.21 15.66
C LEU A 90 -13.37 -3.49 15.66
N GLY A 91 -14.46 -4.23 15.43
CA GLY A 91 -15.80 -3.67 15.31
C GLY A 91 -16.00 -2.86 14.02
N ALA A 92 -17.25 -2.51 13.75
CA ALA A 92 -17.61 -1.70 12.58
C ALA A 92 -16.98 -0.30 12.63
N THR A 93 -16.84 0.36 11.49
CA THR A 93 -16.26 1.72 11.34
C THR A 93 -14.79 1.88 11.74
N SER A 94 -14.12 0.77 12.05
CA SER A 94 -12.67 0.71 12.23
C SER A 94 -11.92 1.25 11.02
N ARG A 95 -10.78 1.87 11.29
CA ARG A 95 -9.89 2.42 10.26
C ARG A 95 -8.79 1.44 9.92
N LEU A 96 -8.53 1.26 8.63
CA LEU A 96 -7.37 0.53 8.14
C LEU A 96 -6.39 1.51 7.51
N TYR A 97 -5.14 1.51 7.97
CA TYR A 97 -4.08 2.36 7.46
C TYR A 97 -3.15 1.57 6.56
N GLY A 98 -2.86 2.12 5.40
CA GLY A 98 -2.13 1.39 4.37
C GLY A 98 -1.43 2.28 3.37
N GLN A 99 -1.01 1.63 2.29
CA GLN A 99 -0.35 2.24 1.15
C GLN A 99 -0.99 1.73 -0.14
N VAL A 100 -1.14 2.63 -1.11
CA VAL A 100 -1.67 2.38 -2.45
C VAL A 100 -0.53 2.45 -3.47
N TRP A 101 -0.61 1.56 -4.45
CA TRP A 101 0.16 1.59 -5.69
C TRP A 101 -0.76 1.45 -6.89
N THR A 102 -0.66 2.39 -7.82
CA THR A 102 -1.53 2.57 -8.99
C THR A 102 -0.78 2.43 -10.31
N SER A 103 0.54 2.19 -10.29
CA SER A 103 1.36 2.09 -11.51
C SER A 103 0.99 0.90 -12.40
N GLY A 104 0.60 -0.24 -11.81
CA GLY A 104 0.14 -1.42 -12.54
C GLY A 104 -1.28 -1.30 -13.12
N PRO A 105 -1.76 -2.28 -13.90
CA PRO A 105 -3.13 -2.29 -14.46
C PRO A 105 -4.21 -2.46 -13.38
N GLN A 106 -3.81 -3.00 -12.22
CA GLN A 106 -4.66 -3.19 -11.05
C GLN A 106 -4.06 -2.40 -9.88
N VAL A 107 -4.94 -1.79 -9.09
CA VAL A 107 -4.55 -1.12 -7.86
C VAL A 107 -4.14 -2.17 -6.82
N VAL A 108 -3.00 -1.96 -6.20
CA VAL A 108 -2.57 -2.73 -5.04
C VAL A 108 -2.70 -1.86 -3.81
N ILE A 109 -3.38 -2.38 -2.78
CA ILE A 109 -3.47 -1.72 -1.47
C ILE A 109 -3.03 -2.73 -0.41
N ARG A 110 -2.07 -2.32 0.42
CA ARG A 110 -1.62 -3.08 1.58
C ARG A 110 -1.93 -2.27 2.83
N TYR A 111 -2.62 -2.90 3.77
CA TYR A 111 -2.88 -2.35 5.09
C TYR A 111 -1.89 -2.93 6.08
N TYR A 112 -1.35 -2.05 6.90
CA TYR A 112 -0.30 -2.35 7.89
C TYR A 112 -0.78 -2.14 9.32
N GLU A 113 -1.83 -1.34 9.53
CA GLU A 113 -2.40 -1.09 10.84
C GLU A 113 -3.93 -1.05 10.75
N ALA A 114 -4.58 -1.47 11.83
CA ALA A 114 -6.00 -1.28 12.05
C ALA A 114 -6.23 -0.50 13.35
N GLN A 115 -7.31 0.27 13.42
CA GLN A 115 -7.69 0.99 14.62
C GLN A 115 -9.20 0.90 14.83
N ALA A 116 -9.60 0.30 15.95
CA ALA A 116 -10.99 0.34 16.40
C ALA A 116 -11.39 1.80 16.71
N PRO A 117 -12.68 2.19 16.65
CA PRO A 117 -13.13 3.58 16.79
C PRO A 117 -12.59 4.37 18.00
N HIS A 118 -12.25 3.67 19.09
CA HIS A 118 -11.64 4.24 20.30
C HIS A 118 -10.40 3.45 20.78
N GLY A 119 -9.81 2.66 19.89
CA GLY A 119 -8.67 1.80 20.20
C GLY A 119 -7.33 2.42 19.79
N GLU A 120 -6.27 1.76 20.23
CA GLU A 120 -4.93 2.00 19.68
C GLU A 120 -4.80 1.38 18.29
N LYS A 121 -3.82 1.86 17.54
CA LYS A 121 -3.43 1.21 16.28
C LYS A 121 -2.77 -0.11 16.59
N VAL A 122 -3.24 -1.17 15.95
CA VAL A 122 -2.67 -2.52 16.05
C VAL A 122 -2.08 -2.92 14.70
N PRO A 123 -0.88 -3.53 14.68
CA PRO A 123 -0.24 -3.94 13.45
C PRO A 123 -0.98 -5.13 12.84
N ILE A 124 -1.23 -5.07 11.54
CA ILE A 124 -1.86 -6.13 10.75
C ILE A 124 -1.13 -6.30 9.42
N CYS A 125 -1.56 -7.31 8.65
CA CYS A 125 -1.24 -7.44 7.25
C CYS A 125 -2.53 -7.80 6.53
N ALA A 126 -3.07 -6.85 5.78
CA ALA A 126 -4.23 -7.11 4.95
C ALA A 126 -4.05 -6.52 3.55
N VAL A 127 -4.77 -7.06 2.59
CA VAL A 127 -4.77 -6.58 1.21
C VAL A 127 -6.18 -6.32 0.74
N ALA A 128 -6.39 -5.17 0.09
CA ALA A 128 -7.65 -4.96 -0.61
C ALA A 128 -7.68 -5.86 -1.85
N ARG A 129 -8.68 -6.74 -1.92
CA ARG A 129 -8.99 -7.54 -3.09
C ARG A 129 -10.49 -7.53 -3.28
N LEU A 130 -10.92 -7.61 -4.52
CA LEU A 130 -12.30 -7.97 -4.79
C LEU A 130 -12.34 -8.81 -6.07
N GLY A 131 -13.30 -9.74 -6.14
CA GLY A 131 -13.52 -10.56 -7.33
C GLY A 131 -13.96 -9.74 -8.53
N HIS A 132 -13.91 -10.34 -9.72
CA HIS A 132 -14.41 -9.76 -10.98
C HIS A 132 -13.78 -8.41 -11.36
N ASP A 133 -12.44 -8.28 -11.28
CA ASP A 133 -11.70 -7.11 -11.76
C ASP A 133 -12.04 -5.76 -11.12
N GLN A 134 -12.74 -5.70 -9.96
CA GLN A 134 -13.16 -4.39 -9.41
C GLN A 134 -12.01 -3.50 -8.89
N MET A 135 -10.81 -4.06 -8.71
CA MET A 135 -9.59 -3.27 -8.42
C MET A 135 -8.83 -2.87 -9.69
N ARG A 136 -9.33 -3.23 -10.87
CA ARG A 136 -8.74 -2.88 -12.16
C ARG A 136 -9.02 -1.42 -12.46
N LYS A 137 -7.98 -0.71 -12.88
CA LYS A 137 -8.08 0.70 -13.24
C LYS A 137 -8.94 0.89 -14.48
N LEU A 138 -9.76 1.93 -14.48
CA LEU A 138 -10.40 2.38 -15.70
C LEU A 138 -9.37 2.99 -16.68
N PRO A 139 -9.59 2.88 -18.00
CA PRO A 139 -8.66 3.38 -19.02
C PRO A 139 -8.31 4.87 -18.89
N GLU A 140 -9.21 5.68 -18.32
CA GLU A 140 -9.04 7.13 -18.15
C GLU A 140 -8.15 7.50 -16.95
N SER A 141 -7.65 6.52 -16.20
CA SER A 141 -6.78 6.74 -15.04
C SER A 141 -5.48 7.45 -15.45
N LYS A 142 -5.15 8.54 -14.76
CA LYS A 142 -3.91 9.30 -14.99
C LYS A 142 -2.72 8.65 -14.26
N PRO A 143 -1.47 8.92 -14.67
CA PRO A 143 -0.29 8.49 -13.91
C PRO A 143 -0.35 8.91 -12.43
N GLY A 144 0.04 8.00 -11.52
CA GLY A 144 -0.04 8.22 -10.08
C GLY A 144 -1.45 8.16 -9.48
N THR A 145 -2.45 7.80 -10.29
CA THR A 145 -3.85 7.68 -9.86
C THR A 145 -4.51 6.43 -10.44
N ALA A 146 -5.61 6.03 -9.82
CA ALA A 146 -6.47 4.98 -10.30
C ALA A 146 -7.94 5.37 -10.13
N LEU A 147 -8.67 5.40 -11.25
CA LEU A 147 -10.11 5.55 -11.25
C LEU A 147 -10.74 4.15 -11.16
N LEU A 148 -11.62 3.95 -10.19
CA LEU A 148 -12.32 2.67 -9.96
C LEU A 148 -13.84 2.87 -9.99
N ASP A 149 -14.55 1.88 -10.54
CA ASP A 149 -16.01 1.81 -10.48
C ASP A 149 -16.46 1.16 -9.17
N GLY A 150 -16.59 2.00 -8.14
CA GLY A 150 -17.05 1.62 -6.80
C GLY A 150 -16.04 1.95 -5.70
N SER A 151 -16.54 2.30 -4.52
CA SER A 151 -15.72 2.63 -3.35
C SER A 151 -15.36 1.44 -2.47
N VAL A 152 -15.85 0.23 -2.78
CA VAL A 152 -15.85 -0.91 -1.85
C VAL A 152 -14.92 -2.02 -2.30
N ALA A 153 -14.13 -2.53 -1.36
CA ALA A 153 -13.34 -3.75 -1.54
C ALA A 153 -13.46 -4.66 -0.31
N ALA A 154 -12.99 -5.90 -0.42
CA ALA A 154 -12.78 -6.76 0.74
C ALA A 154 -11.32 -6.66 1.15
N ALA A 155 -11.06 -6.35 2.42
CA ALA A 155 -9.73 -6.40 3.00
C ALA A 155 -9.50 -7.80 3.57
N PHE A 156 -8.58 -8.57 2.97
CA PHE A 156 -8.24 -9.93 3.39
C PHE A 156 -7.01 -9.94 4.27
N ILE A 157 -7.07 -10.62 5.41
CA ILE A 157 -5.90 -10.91 6.24
C ILE A 157 -4.97 -11.87 5.51
N VAL A 158 -3.67 -11.55 5.50
CA VAL A 158 -2.62 -12.35 4.85
C VAL A 158 -1.47 -12.64 5.79
N ASP A 159 -0.80 -13.78 5.58
CA ASP A 159 0.44 -14.13 6.26
C ASP A 159 1.68 -13.47 5.64
N ALA A 160 1.53 -12.96 4.42
CA ALA A 160 2.51 -12.18 3.69
C ALA A 160 1.88 -11.48 2.49
N PHE A 161 2.52 -10.39 2.07
CA PHE A 161 2.20 -9.71 0.83
C PHE A 161 2.91 -10.41 -0.33
N ARG A 162 2.18 -10.75 -1.39
CA ARG A 162 2.72 -11.38 -2.61
C ARG A 162 2.76 -10.38 -3.77
#